data_AF-A0A3P6G6K1-F1
#
_entry.id   AF-A0A3P6G6K1-F1
#
_cell.length_a   1.000
_cell.length_b   1.000
_cell.length_c   1.000
_cell.angle_alpha   90.00
_cell.angle_beta   90.00
_cell.angle_gamma   90.00
#
_symmetry.space_group_name_H-M   'P 1'
#
loop_
_entity.id
_entity.type
_entity.pdbx_description
1 polymer ?
#
loop_
_entity_poly.entity_id
_entity_poly.type
_entity_poly.pdbx_seq_one_letter_code
_entity_poly.pdbx_strand_id
1 'polypeptide(L)' 'MGWVMKTEEGAILCRGSSNRSHVCSALMAEALPMRDALKRAKDLNLRSLQIFWDCQVLISALCV' A
#
# COMPACT_ATOMS: atom_id res chain seq x y z
N MET A 1 -2.51 -0.59 -10.78
CA MET A 1 -2.26 -1.07 -9.40
C MET A 1 -2.63 0.04 -8.44
N GLY A 2 -3.57 -0.23 -7.52
CA GLY A 2 -4.15 0.81 -6.67
C GLY A 2 -4.10 0.44 -5.20
N TRP A 3 -4.10 1.46 -4.35
CA TRP A 3 -4.17 1.33 -2.90
C TRP A 3 -5.26 2.26 -2.38
N VAL A 4 -5.91 1.85 -1.30
CA VAL A 4 -6.91 2.65 -0.61
C VAL A 4 -6.59 2.64 0.87
N MET A 5 -6.61 3.82 1.47
CA MET A 5 -6.54 4.03 2.91
C MET A 5 -7.89 4.45 3.40
N LYS A 6 -8.32 3.80 4.46
CA LYS A 6 -9.56 4.12 5.16
C LYS A 6 -9.21 4.44 6.62
N THR A 7 -9.95 5.37 7.22
CA THR A 7 -9.95 5.51 8.68
C THR A 7 -10.61 4.30 9.33
N GLU A 8 -10.46 4.19 10.64
CA GLU A 8 -11.16 3.20 11.46
C GLU A 8 -12.68 3.34 11.35
N GLU A 9 -13.19 4.56 11.12
CA GLU A 9 -14.63 4.80 10.87
C GLU A 9 -15.08 4.37 9.45
N GLY A 10 -14.17 3.83 8.63
CA GLY A 10 -14.42 3.41 7.26
C GLY A 10 -14.40 4.55 6.23
N ALA A 11 -14.08 5.77 6.62
CA ALA A 11 -13.98 6.91 5.70
C ALA A 11 -12.72 6.78 4.84
N ILE A 12 -12.86 6.93 3.52
CA ILE A 12 -11.71 6.85 2.60
C ILE A 12 -10.86 8.11 2.78
N LEU A 13 -9.73 7.99 3.49
CA LEU A 13 -8.75 9.07 3.67
C LEU A 13 -8.10 9.42 2.34
N CYS A 14 -7.59 8.39 1.66
CA CYS A 14 -6.78 8.54 0.46
C CYS A 14 -6.94 7.30 -0.41
N ARG A 15 -6.93 7.51 -1.72
CA ARG A 15 -6.79 6.44 -2.69
C ARG A 15 -5.76 6.87 -3.71
N GLY A 16 -4.85 5.97 -4.03
CA GLY A 16 -3.89 6.15 -5.10
C GLY A 16 -4.08 5.04 -6.11
N SER A 17 -4.10 5.39 -7.38
CA SER A 17 -3.97 4.41 -8.45
C SER A 17 -2.79 4.85 -9.30
N SER A 18 -1.83 3.96 -9.46
CA SER A 18 -0.73 4.17 -10.40
C SER A 18 -0.88 3.16 -11.52
N ASN A 19 -0.76 3.66 -12.75
CA ASN A 19 -0.61 2.81 -13.91
C ASN A 19 0.86 2.81 -14.31
N ARG A 20 1.47 1.62 -14.41
CA ARG A 20 2.85 1.44 -14.84
C ARG A 20 2.82 0.53 -16.06
N SER A 21 3.38 1.02 -17.16
CA SER A 21 3.47 0.28 -18.43
C SER A 21 4.46 -0.88 -18.37
N HIS A 22 5.43 -0.83 -17.46
CA HIS A 22 6.43 -1.88 -17.28
C HIS A 22 6.76 -2.08 -15.80
N VAL A 23 6.74 -3.33 -15.35
CA VAL A 23 7.12 -3.78 -14.01
C VAL A 23 7.98 -5.02 -14.17
N CYS A 24 9.10 -5.08 -13.44
CA CYS A 24 10.07 -6.17 -13.59
C CYS A 24 9.55 -7.53 -13.08
N SER A 25 8.51 -7.53 -12.24
CA SER A 25 7.83 -8.74 -11.76
C SER A 25 6.44 -8.40 -11.22
N ALA A 26 5.58 -9.41 -11.09
CA ALA A 26 4.29 -9.27 -10.43
C ALA A 26 4.43 -8.80 -8.97
N LEU A 27 5.42 -9.33 -8.23
CA LEU A 27 5.70 -8.90 -6.86
C LEU A 27 6.09 -7.41 -6.78
N MET A 28 6.87 -6.91 -7.74
CA MET A 28 7.22 -5.49 -7.80
C MET A 28 6.01 -4.63 -8.14
N ALA A 29 5.08 -5.14 -8.96
CA ALA A 29 3.81 -4.47 -9.25
C ALA A 29 2.95 -4.29 -7.99
N GLU A 30 3.00 -5.24 -7.04
CA GLU A 30 2.30 -5.19 -5.74
C GLU A 30 3.05 -4.33 -4.69
N ALA A 31 4.38 -4.39 -4.69
CA ALA A 31 5.21 -3.64 -3.76
C ALA A 31 5.20 -2.12 -4.01
N LEU A 32 5.05 -1.71 -5.28
CA LEU A 32 5.02 -0.30 -5.66
C LEU A 32 3.83 0.48 -5.05
N PRO A 33 2.57 0.04 -5.20
CA PRO A 33 1.42 0.63 -4.51
C PRO A 33 1.58 0.68 -3.00
N MET A 34 2.15 -0.37 -2.43
CA MET A 34 2.40 -0.44 -0.99
C MET A 34 3.36 0.66 -0.52
N ARG A 35 4.48 0.84 -1.24
CA ARG A 35 5.43 1.90 -0.93
C ARG A 35 4.79 3.29 -1.05
N ASP A 36 4.01 3.52 -2.10
CA ASP A 36 3.36 4.81 -2.32
C ASP A 36 2.27 5.06 -1.25
N ALA A 37 1.56 4.01 -0.83
CA ALA A 37 0.67 4.04 0.31
C ALA A 37 1.44 4.42 1.59
N LEU A 38 2.49 3.68 1.97
CA LEU A 38 3.27 3.99 3.18
C LEU A 38 3.86 5.41 3.17
N LYS A 39 4.33 5.89 2.01
CA LYS A 39 4.78 7.28 1.88
C LYS A 39 3.65 8.27 2.20
N ARG A 40 2.46 8.05 1.65
CA ARG A 40 1.31 8.93 1.96
C ARG A 40 0.89 8.85 3.42
N ALA A 41 0.92 7.67 4.02
CA ALA A 41 0.66 7.49 5.44
C ALA A 41 1.68 8.23 6.32
N LYS A 42 2.96 8.19 5.93
CA LYS A 42 4.03 8.97 6.58
C LYS A 42 3.81 10.48 6.44
N ASP A 43 3.43 10.94 5.25
CA ASP A 43 3.10 12.37 5.03
C ASP A 43 1.90 12.82 5.89
N LEU A 44 0.93 11.93 6.10
CA LEU A 44 -0.22 12.13 6.99
C LEU A 44 0.12 11.94 8.49
N ASN A 45 1.38 11.63 8.81
CA ASN A 45 1.90 11.41 10.16
C ASN A 45 1.11 10.37 10.98
N LEU A 46 0.60 9.34 10.28
CA LEU A 46 -0.16 8.26 10.90
C LEU A 46 0.79 7.33 11.66
N ARG A 47 0.59 7.21 12.99
CA ARG A 47 1.41 6.37 13.88
C ARG A 47 1.01 4.90 13.88
N SER A 48 -0.23 4.59 13.55
CA SER A 48 -0.76 3.23 13.49
C SER A 48 -1.38 3.02 12.11
N LEU A 49 -0.87 2.04 11.36
CA LEU A 49 -1.43 1.62 10.09
C LEU A 49 -1.71 0.13 10.11
N GLN A 50 -2.89 -0.22 9.63
CA GLN A 50 -3.25 -1.60 9.36
C GLN A 50 -3.19 -1.82 7.84
N ILE A 51 -2.41 -2.81 7.44
CA ILE A 51 -2.05 -3.08 6.05
C ILE A 51 -2.72 -4.42 5.67
N PHE A 52 -3.72 -4.38 4.76
CA PHE A 52 -4.39 -5.56 4.20
C PHE A 52 -4.01 -5.82 2.73
N TRP A 53 -3.11 -6.76 2.50
CA TRP A 53 -2.58 -7.11 1.18
C TRP A 53 -2.91 -8.58 0.86
N ASP A 54 -3.03 -8.91 -0.41
CA ASP A 54 -3.36 -10.26 -0.91
C ASP A 54 -2.11 -11.11 -1.21
N CYS A 55 -0.93 -10.48 -1.38
CA CYS A 55 0.31 -11.21 -1.59
C CYS A 55 1.00 -11.60 -0.27
N GLN A 56 0.87 -12.87 0.12
CA GLN A 56 1.47 -13.43 1.34
C GLN A 56 2.99 -13.23 1.42
N VAL A 57 3.71 -13.36 0.31
CA VAL A 57 5.17 -13.18 0.25
C VAL A 57 5.60 -11.78 0.70
N LEU A 58 4.85 -10.75 0.31
CA LEU A 58 5.17 -9.38 0.65
C LEU A 58 4.84 -9.06 2.12
N ILE A 59 3.74 -9.63 2.62
CA ILE A 59 3.36 -9.53 4.05
C ILE A 59 4.45 -10.19 4.91
N SER A 60 4.89 -11.39 4.54
CA SER A 60 5.96 -12.10 5.23
C SER A 60 7.29 -11.35 5.18
N ALA A 61 7.58 -10.62 4.11
CA ALA A 61 8.80 -9.81 4.01
C ALA A 61 8.77 -8.54 4.89
N LEU A 62 7.59 -8.07 5.30
CA LEU A 62 7.41 -6.85 6.10
C LEU A 62 7.19 -7.12 7.60
N CYS A 63 6.60 -8.26 7.95
CA CYS A 63 6.38 -8.68 9.34
C CYS A 63 7.63 -9.36 9.95
N VAL A 64 8.82 -8.80 9.73
CA VAL A 64 10.07 -9.23 10.39
C VAL A 64 10.24 -8.55 11.74
#